data_AF-A0A8U8BIH7-F1
#
_entry.id   AF-A0A8U8BIH7-F1
#
_cell.length_a   1.000
_cell.length_b   1.000
_cell.length_c   1.000
_cell.angle_alpha   90.00
_cell.angle_beta   90.00
_cell.angle_gamma   90.00
#
_symmetry.space_group_name_H-M   'P 1'
#
loop_
_entity.id
_entity.type
_entity.pdbx_description
1 polymer ?
#
loop_
_entity_poly.entity_id
_entity_poly.type
_entity_poly.pdbx_seq_one_letter_code
_entity_poly.pdbx_strand_id
1 'polypeptide(L)'
;RETFCQRAPTFLDYLHSILQKYPDGGQILKVRAPGNRPVRDLLPSGAVTAGPALLAYNDAVMSARDWTGIQRPGVSHKRGDPRSVGRFGLGFTSVYHLTDLPGVLSPPYLGVLDPECQALPGGGKRWDISEAQDLPGLFEPFWAGLEAVGQHRASAQGTLFRFPLRRQPSEIAAGVSDPERICNLIQTFLTEAPLALLFLRHVRRVALHRVAPDGVQTLMGTLVASPEPLPVPVPSGAEGLSLEWCLVALHGDEGGAGSEWLVATGRATEGPAVALGTRLGCCPELSLAHPLDGACQGRLCCFLPLPATEETATGLPVHASGEEGEEDARWNALLLLHLLPRVYSHLAAVAVALPGADAYSLWPDPERTPSSGRIHGLVSRVCRELAAAPVLLPAGGQGRLRALEAVLLPAAAGDEATRRAVQALLVAAGEPLAEVPPHVWRALTLGMPKGLREATAGHVREVLRHHGAAELPAAGRLSLLRYVAGDGCHAELRGLPLLPRADGTFVAFGTASAVVYVDTSECPRELLPGLAGSFLPSDLEPGLDSLLRGIAKKGKRWGSLDHL
;
A
#
# COMPACT_ATOMS: atom_id res chain seq x y z
N ARG A 1 15.04 34.66 -50.95
CA ARG A 1 13.94 34.07 -50.16
C ARG A 1 14.59 33.19 -49.11
N GLU A 2 14.73 33.69 -47.90
CA GLU A 2 15.19 32.93 -46.74
C GLU A 2 14.12 31.89 -46.40
N THR A 3 14.50 30.62 -46.37
CA THR A 3 13.65 29.55 -45.85
C THR A 3 13.58 29.68 -44.34
N PHE A 4 12.53 30.33 -43.85
CA PHE A 4 12.12 30.28 -42.46
C PHE A 4 11.47 28.92 -42.20
N CYS A 5 12.30 27.94 -41.82
CA CYS A 5 11.84 26.64 -41.35
C CYS A 5 12.61 26.32 -40.06
N GLN A 6 11.90 25.87 -39.03
CA GLN A 6 12.55 25.21 -37.90
C GLN A 6 13.28 23.97 -38.43
N ARG A 7 14.61 23.91 -38.29
CA ARG A 7 15.33 22.65 -38.42
C ARG A 7 14.84 21.75 -37.29
N ALA A 8 14.39 20.54 -37.63
CA ALA A 8 14.17 19.53 -36.61
C ALA A 8 15.50 19.31 -35.85
N PRO A 9 15.47 19.13 -34.52
CA PRO A 9 16.68 18.82 -33.76
C PRO A 9 17.34 17.59 -34.38
N THR A 10 18.68 17.60 -34.44
CA THR A 10 19.39 16.37 -34.82
C THR A 10 19.06 15.29 -33.77
N PHE A 11 19.14 14.02 -34.16
CA PHE A 11 18.86 12.93 -33.21
C PHE A 11 19.76 13.02 -31.95
N LEU A 12 20.97 13.57 -32.07
CA LEU A 12 21.87 13.86 -30.96
C LEU A 12 21.34 15.00 -30.05
N ASP A 13 20.87 16.12 -30.62
CA ASP A 13 20.26 17.21 -29.83
C ASP A 13 19.03 16.72 -29.05
N TYR A 14 18.27 15.79 -29.64
CA TYR A 14 17.13 15.16 -29.01
C TYR A 14 17.54 14.26 -27.83
N LEU A 15 18.59 13.43 -28.01
CA LEU A 15 19.16 12.63 -26.93
C LEU A 15 19.67 13.52 -25.79
N HIS A 16 20.42 14.59 -26.08
CA HIS A 16 20.86 15.56 -25.07
C HIS A 16 19.70 16.14 -24.27
N SER A 17 18.62 16.53 -24.94
CA SER A 17 17.44 17.07 -24.26
C SER A 17 16.84 16.05 -23.29
N ILE A 18 16.82 14.76 -23.62
CA ILE A 18 16.29 13.71 -22.75
C ILE A 18 17.24 13.44 -21.59
N LEU A 19 18.55 13.27 -21.86
CA LEU A 19 19.55 12.98 -20.83
C LEU A 19 19.68 14.15 -19.82
N GLN A 20 19.43 15.39 -20.25
CA GLN A 20 19.38 16.57 -19.37
C GLN A 20 18.10 16.63 -18.53
N LYS A 21 16.96 16.16 -19.07
CA LYS A 21 15.66 16.14 -18.37
C LYS A 21 15.59 15.03 -17.32
N TYR A 22 16.35 13.94 -17.51
CA TYR A 22 16.36 12.78 -16.63
C TYR A 22 17.79 12.46 -16.16
N PRO A 23 18.39 13.27 -15.28
CA PRO A 23 19.73 12.99 -14.74
C PRO A 23 19.71 11.67 -13.93
N ASP A 24 20.61 10.74 -14.26
CA ASP A 24 20.91 9.44 -13.63
C ASP A 24 19.80 8.88 -12.70
N GLY A 25 18.77 8.26 -13.30
CA GLY A 25 17.66 7.64 -12.58
C GLY A 25 17.40 6.17 -12.96
N GLY A 26 17.82 5.24 -12.10
CA GLY A 26 17.12 4.01 -11.69
C GLY A 26 16.54 2.99 -12.69
N GLN A 27 16.75 3.07 -14.00
CA GLN A 27 16.05 2.18 -14.95
C GLN A 27 16.94 1.49 -15.98
N ILE A 28 18.03 0.83 -15.58
CA ILE A 28 18.75 -0.03 -16.53
C ILE A 28 19.35 -1.27 -15.82
N LEU A 29 18.97 -2.47 -16.28
CA LEU A 29 19.20 -3.76 -15.62
C LEU A 29 20.38 -4.58 -16.22
N LYS A 30 21.17 -5.19 -15.30
CA LYS A 30 22.26 -6.23 -15.37
C LYS A 30 23.65 -5.93 -15.99
N VAL A 31 24.78 -5.91 -15.25
CA VAL A 31 26.18 -5.59 -15.72
C VAL A 31 27.08 -6.82 -15.95
N ARG A 32 27.98 -6.77 -16.96
CA ARG A 32 29.11 -7.68 -17.24
C ARG A 32 30.42 -6.92 -17.49
N ALA A 33 31.58 -7.56 -17.26
CA ALA A 33 32.91 -7.21 -17.78
C ALA A 33 33.57 -8.40 -18.53
N PRO A 34 33.92 -8.32 -19.83
CA PRO A 34 34.79 -9.29 -20.51
C PRO A 34 36.27 -8.89 -20.42
N GLY A 35 37.12 -9.90 -20.24
CA GLY A 35 38.56 -9.82 -20.34
C GLY A 35 39.08 -9.77 -21.77
N ASN A 36 40.30 -9.24 -21.93
CA ASN A 36 41.01 -8.97 -23.17
C ASN A 36 41.36 -10.23 -23.98
N ARG A 37 40.97 -10.25 -25.26
CA ARG A 37 41.84 -10.67 -26.39
C ARG A 37 41.49 -9.80 -27.62
N PRO A 38 42.46 -9.16 -28.29
CA PRO A 38 42.17 -8.36 -29.46
C PRO A 38 41.90 -9.30 -30.65
N VAL A 39 40.67 -9.29 -31.16
CA VAL A 39 40.38 -9.84 -32.49
C VAL A 39 40.39 -8.64 -33.44
N ARG A 40 41.49 -8.50 -34.17
CA ARG A 40 41.58 -7.60 -35.32
C ARG A 40 40.73 -8.17 -36.44
N ASP A 41 40.12 -7.24 -37.15
CA ASP A 41 39.50 -7.36 -38.47
C ASP A 41 38.03 -7.80 -38.52
N LEU A 42 37.15 -6.79 -38.69
CA LEU A 42 36.07 -6.70 -39.71
C LEU A 42 35.04 -5.55 -39.44
N LEU A 43 35.38 -4.60 -38.58
CA LEU A 43 34.89 -3.20 -38.65
C LEU A 43 36.14 -2.29 -38.57
N PRO A 44 36.15 -1.06 -39.15
CA PRO A 44 37.31 -0.15 -39.08
C PRO A 44 37.75 0.19 -37.64
N SER A 45 36.93 -0.18 -36.65
CA SER A 45 37.25 -0.19 -35.24
C SER A 45 36.82 -1.53 -34.60
N GLY A 46 37.73 -2.52 -34.58
CA GLY A 46 37.54 -3.78 -33.84
C GLY A 46 37.50 -3.63 -32.31
N ALA A 47 37.42 -2.39 -31.79
CA ALA A 47 37.44 -2.06 -30.36
C ALA A 47 36.05 -1.80 -29.76
N VAL A 48 35.01 -1.65 -30.58
CA VAL A 48 33.75 -1.02 -30.17
C VAL A 48 32.82 -1.93 -29.34
N THR A 49 32.91 -3.25 -29.53
CA THR A 49 32.07 -4.24 -28.81
C THR A 49 32.79 -4.92 -27.65
N ALA A 50 34.09 -4.65 -27.48
CA ALA A 50 34.98 -5.27 -26.50
C ALA A 50 35.09 -4.43 -25.23
N GLY A 51 34.62 -4.97 -24.11
CA GLY A 51 34.62 -4.27 -22.82
C GLY A 51 33.36 -4.55 -22.02
N PRO A 52 33.30 -4.08 -20.75
CA PRO A 52 32.18 -4.30 -19.88
C PRO A 52 30.91 -3.79 -20.52
N ALA A 53 29.84 -4.54 -20.35
CA ALA A 53 28.57 -4.30 -20.98
C ALA A 53 27.45 -4.68 -20.03
N LEU A 54 26.38 -3.91 -20.01
CA LEU A 54 25.15 -4.29 -19.37
C LEU A 54 24.37 -5.27 -20.27
N LEU A 55 23.96 -6.44 -19.77
CA LEU A 55 23.21 -7.48 -20.47
C LEU A 55 21.80 -7.62 -19.91
N ALA A 56 20.77 -7.15 -20.61
CA ALA A 56 19.37 -7.34 -20.22
C ALA A 56 18.70 -8.42 -21.07
N TYR A 57 18.13 -9.45 -20.45
CA TYR A 57 17.45 -10.54 -21.14
C TYR A 57 15.98 -10.61 -20.73
N ASN A 58 15.10 -10.87 -21.70
CA ASN A 58 13.72 -11.28 -21.47
C ASN A 58 13.36 -12.43 -22.43
N ASP A 59 12.36 -13.22 -22.05
CA ASP A 59 11.90 -14.41 -22.77
C ASP A 59 10.97 -14.10 -23.96
N ALA A 60 10.60 -12.83 -24.17
CA ALA A 60 9.82 -12.42 -25.34
C ALA A 60 10.71 -12.11 -26.55
N VAL A 61 10.23 -12.46 -27.74
CA VAL A 61 10.88 -12.14 -29.03
C VAL A 61 10.31 -10.84 -29.58
N MET A 62 11.16 -10.00 -30.16
CA MET A 62 10.77 -8.73 -30.75
C MET A 62 9.91 -8.95 -32.00
N SER A 63 8.74 -8.32 -32.02
CA SER A 63 7.90 -8.28 -33.21
C SER A 63 8.47 -7.33 -34.28
N ALA A 64 7.98 -7.41 -35.51
CA ALA A 64 8.34 -6.46 -36.57
C ALA A 64 8.05 -4.99 -36.17
N ARG A 65 7.03 -4.77 -35.31
CA ARG A 65 6.68 -3.45 -34.78
C ARG A 65 7.70 -2.97 -33.75
N ASP A 66 8.20 -3.86 -32.89
CA ASP A 66 9.24 -3.53 -31.91
C ASP A 66 10.55 -3.13 -32.61
N TRP A 67 10.95 -3.88 -33.64
CA TRP A 67 12.11 -3.55 -34.47
C TRP A 67 11.98 -2.19 -35.16
N THR A 68 10.78 -1.84 -35.63
CA THR A 68 10.54 -0.51 -36.21
C THR A 68 10.54 0.58 -35.14
N GLY A 69 9.98 0.28 -33.95
CA GLY A 69 9.85 1.22 -32.84
C GLY A 69 11.20 1.59 -32.22
N ILE A 70 12.09 0.63 -32.01
CA ILE A 70 13.41 0.89 -31.39
C ILE A 70 14.31 1.79 -32.25
N GLN A 71 14.09 1.81 -33.57
CA GLN A 71 14.79 2.69 -34.51
C GLN A 71 14.23 4.12 -34.55
N ARG A 72 13.05 4.37 -33.95
CA ARG A 72 12.36 5.66 -34.00
C ARG A 72 11.98 6.14 -32.60
N PRO A 73 12.95 6.61 -31.80
CA PRO A 73 12.68 7.14 -30.47
C PRO A 73 11.68 8.29 -30.53
N GLY A 74 10.80 8.39 -29.53
CA GLY A 74 9.74 9.41 -29.51
C GLY A 74 8.50 9.10 -30.36
N VAL A 75 8.57 8.09 -31.25
CA VAL A 75 7.44 7.66 -32.10
C VAL A 75 7.00 6.26 -31.67
N SER A 76 6.29 6.19 -30.55
CA SER A 76 5.82 4.90 -30.05
C SER A 76 4.60 4.39 -30.82
N HIS A 77 4.71 3.19 -31.37
CA HIS A 77 3.57 2.45 -31.90
C HIS A 77 2.58 2.01 -30.80
N LYS A 78 3.01 2.11 -29.53
CA LYS A 78 2.24 1.80 -28.32
C LYS A 78 1.36 2.97 -27.87
N ARG A 79 1.47 4.14 -28.52
CA ARG A 79 0.70 5.35 -28.16
C ARG A 79 -0.82 5.11 -28.14
N GLY A 80 -1.31 4.25 -29.03
CA GLY A 80 -2.74 3.90 -29.15
C GLY A 80 -3.22 2.76 -28.25
N ASP A 81 -2.33 2.06 -27.52
CA ASP A 81 -2.71 1.04 -26.55
C ASP A 81 -2.52 1.57 -25.13
N PRO A 82 -3.61 1.93 -24.44
CA PRO A 82 -3.56 2.47 -23.07
C PRO A 82 -2.99 1.49 -22.04
N ARG A 83 -2.93 0.19 -22.37
CA ARG A 83 -2.49 -0.86 -21.43
C ARG A 83 -1.00 -1.18 -21.53
N SER A 84 -0.30 -0.53 -22.45
CA SER A 84 1.08 -0.81 -22.77
C SER A 84 2.03 0.21 -22.15
N VAL A 85 3.16 -0.26 -21.59
CA VAL A 85 4.20 0.61 -21.04
C VAL A 85 5.08 1.15 -22.17
N GLY A 86 5.58 2.39 -22.04
CA GLY A 86 6.48 3.02 -23.01
C GLY A 86 5.77 3.70 -24.20
N ARG A 87 4.57 4.26 -23.96
CA ARG A 87 3.71 4.92 -24.95
C ARG A 87 4.33 6.16 -25.62
N PHE A 88 5.39 6.70 -25.03
CA PHE A 88 6.14 7.82 -25.61
C PHE A 88 7.41 7.37 -26.35
N GLY A 89 7.81 6.10 -26.22
CA GLY A 89 8.98 5.56 -26.94
C GLY A 89 10.30 6.19 -26.51
N LEU A 90 10.31 6.82 -25.34
CA LEU A 90 11.46 7.51 -24.74
C LEU A 90 12.21 6.63 -23.74
N GLY A 91 11.56 5.63 -23.15
CA GLY A 91 12.19 4.83 -22.10
C GLY A 91 13.49 4.16 -22.54
N PHE A 92 13.59 3.74 -23.81
CA PHE A 92 14.82 3.13 -24.32
C PHE A 92 15.97 4.13 -24.46
N THR A 93 15.72 5.43 -24.64
CA THR A 93 16.82 6.39 -24.81
C THR A 93 17.61 6.62 -23.52
N SER A 94 17.10 6.20 -22.36
CA SER A 94 17.84 6.25 -21.10
C SER A 94 19.10 5.39 -21.12
N VAL A 95 19.15 4.32 -21.95
CA VAL A 95 20.34 3.46 -22.06
C VAL A 95 21.58 4.22 -22.52
N TYR A 96 21.38 5.36 -23.19
CA TYR A 96 22.45 6.25 -23.62
C TYR A 96 23.16 6.99 -22.47
N HIS A 97 22.64 6.92 -21.22
CA HIS A 97 23.47 7.28 -20.05
C HIS A 97 24.66 6.31 -19.89
N LEU A 98 24.53 5.05 -20.33
CA LEU A 98 25.52 4.00 -20.12
C LEU A 98 26.33 3.61 -21.36
N THR A 99 25.75 3.73 -22.55
CA THR A 99 26.35 3.21 -23.79
C THR A 99 26.12 4.14 -24.97
N ASP A 100 27.04 4.14 -25.93
CA ASP A 100 26.82 4.80 -27.23
C ASP A 100 26.30 3.83 -28.29
N LEU A 101 26.49 2.51 -28.07
CA LEU A 101 26.24 1.46 -29.06
C LEU A 101 25.38 0.34 -28.50
N PRO A 102 24.10 0.62 -28.18
CA PRO A 102 23.20 -0.41 -27.70
C PRO A 102 22.96 -1.44 -28.80
N GLY A 103 23.17 -2.71 -28.46
CA GLY A 103 22.91 -3.85 -29.31
C GLY A 103 21.73 -4.68 -28.81
N VAL A 104 20.99 -5.28 -29.73
CA VAL A 104 19.86 -6.16 -29.44
C VAL A 104 19.90 -7.39 -30.33
N LEU A 105 19.88 -8.56 -29.70
CA LEU A 105 19.75 -9.84 -30.35
C LEU A 105 18.38 -10.41 -30.03
N SER A 106 17.52 -10.49 -31.04
CA SER A 106 16.21 -11.13 -30.95
C SER A 106 16.01 -11.96 -32.21
N PRO A 107 16.14 -13.30 -32.13
CA PRO A 107 16.16 -14.16 -33.31
C PRO A 107 14.98 -13.92 -34.26
N PRO A 108 15.21 -13.88 -35.59
CA PRO A 108 16.46 -14.25 -36.27
C PRO A 108 17.47 -13.10 -36.43
N TYR A 109 17.28 -11.94 -35.79
CA TYR A 109 18.06 -10.74 -36.10
C TYR A 109 18.96 -10.26 -34.95
N LEU A 110 20.12 -9.72 -35.33
CA LEU A 110 20.98 -8.89 -34.50
C LEU A 110 20.92 -7.45 -35.00
N GLY A 111 20.65 -6.49 -34.13
CA GLY A 111 20.68 -5.06 -34.43
C GLY A 111 21.65 -4.32 -33.53
N VAL A 112 22.35 -3.34 -34.08
CA VAL A 112 23.19 -2.40 -33.31
C VAL A 112 22.84 -0.99 -33.76
N LEU A 113 22.59 -0.11 -32.78
CA LEU A 113 22.37 1.31 -33.02
C LEU A 113 23.68 2.06 -32.78
N ASP A 114 23.95 3.07 -33.61
CA ASP A 114 25.14 3.92 -33.54
C ASP A 114 24.74 5.35 -33.92
N PRO A 115 24.14 6.12 -32.99
CA PRO A 115 23.60 7.45 -33.28
C PRO A 115 24.63 8.43 -33.85
N GLU A 116 25.90 8.29 -33.47
CA GLU A 116 27.01 9.15 -33.92
C GLU A 116 27.60 8.68 -35.26
N CYS A 117 27.16 7.53 -35.79
CA CYS A 117 27.66 6.93 -37.03
C CYS A 117 29.19 6.72 -37.05
N GLN A 118 29.82 6.54 -35.88
CA GLN A 118 31.28 6.39 -35.79
C GLN A 118 31.75 5.00 -36.25
N ALA A 119 30.97 3.96 -35.96
CA ALA A 119 31.27 2.57 -36.23
C ALA A 119 30.41 1.99 -37.38
N LEU A 120 29.18 2.46 -37.53
CA LEU A 120 28.20 1.97 -38.50
C LEU A 120 27.63 3.13 -39.32
N PRO A 121 27.69 3.07 -40.66
CA PRO A 121 27.09 4.10 -41.50
C PRO A 121 25.56 4.09 -41.35
N GLY A 122 24.96 5.28 -41.31
CA GLY A 122 23.49 5.44 -41.31
C GLY A 122 22.81 5.25 -39.96
N GLY A 123 23.54 5.33 -38.85
CA GLY A 123 22.95 5.39 -37.51
C GLY A 123 22.75 4.03 -36.83
N GLY A 124 23.06 2.94 -37.53
CA GLY A 124 22.88 1.56 -37.04
C GLY A 124 22.72 0.56 -38.17
N LYS A 125 22.80 -0.74 -37.84
CA LYS A 125 22.64 -1.84 -38.82
C LYS A 125 21.99 -3.05 -38.17
N ARG A 126 21.30 -3.85 -39.00
CA ARG A 126 20.69 -5.13 -38.65
C ARG A 126 21.25 -6.23 -39.54
N TRP A 127 21.53 -7.39 -38.94
CA TRP A 127 22.06 -8.60 -39.57
C TRP A 127 21.16 -9.79 -39.27
N ASP A 128 21.13 -10.74 -40.17
CA ASP A 128 20.52 -12.06 -39.92
C ASP A 128 21.52 -12.96 -39.19
N ILE A 129 21.04 -13.80 -38.27
CA ILE A 129 21.87 -14.79 -37.57
C ILE A 129 22.55 -15.76 -38.55
N SER A 130 22.02 -15.96 -39.76
CA SER A 130 22.71 -16.74 -40.80
C SER A 130 24.10 -16.19 -41.13
N GLU A 131 24.32 -14.88 -40.94
CA GLU A 131 25.61 -14.20 -41.17
C GLU A 131 26.62 -14.39 -40.03
N ALA A 132 26.26 -15.11 -38.95
CA ALA A 132 27.10 -15.26 -37.77
C ALA A 132 28.42 -16.00 -38.03
N GLN A 133 28.50 -16.82 -39.08
CA GLN A 133 29.75 -17.50 -39.47
C GLN A 133 30.74 -16.55 -40.12
N ASP A 134 30.25 -15.54 -40.84
CA ASP A 134 31.07 -14.55 -41.54
C ASP A 134 31.52 -13.42 -40.61
N LEU A 135 30.77 -13.17 -39.52
CA LEU A 135 31.00 -12.08 -38.58
C LEU A 135 31.13 -12.55 -37.11
N PRO A 136 32.02 -13.51 -36.80
CA PRO A 136 32.10 -14.11 -35.45
C PRO A 136 32.40 -13.06 -34.37
N GLY A 137 33.25 -12.06 -34.66
CA GLY A 137 33.58 -11.01 -33.69
C GLY A 137 32.40 -10.11 -33.29
N LEU A 138 31.38 -9.99 -34.14
CA LEU A 138 30.16 -9.24 -33.84
C LEU A 138 29.18 -10.07 -33.00
N PHE A 139 29.02 -11.36 -33.35
CA PHE A 139 27.98 -12.22 -32.78
C PHE A 139 28.40 -12.91 -31.48
N GLU A 140 29.67 -13.30 -31.31
CA GLU A 140 30.16 -14.00 -30.12
C GLU A 140 29.85 -13.29 -28.78
N PRO A 141 30.00 -11.95 -28.66
CA PRO A 141 29.65 -11.26 -27.42
C PRO A 141 28.16 -11.38 -27.02
N PHE A 142 27.27 -11.59 -27.99
CA PHE A 142 25.85 -11.84 -27.76
C PHE A 142 25.57 -13.31 -27.48
N TRP A 143 26.22 -14.24 -28.18
CA TRP A 143 26.12 -15.68 -27.89
C TRP A 143 26.59 -16.02 -26.48
N ALA A 144 27.75 -15.53 -26.09
CA ALA A 144 28.25 -15.66 -24.73
C ALA A 144 27.31 -15.00 -23.69
N GLY A 145 26.58 -13.95 -24.08
CA GLY A 145 25.57 -13.33 -23.22
C GLY A 145 24.31 -14.18 -23.05
N LEU A 146 23.87 -14.86 -24.11
CA LEU A 146 22.74 -15.79 -24.08
C LEU A 146 23.06 -17.05 -23.27
N GLU A 147 24.23 -17.64 -23.48
CA GLU A 147 24.72 -18.76 -22.67
C GLU A 147 24.80 -18.37 -21.20
N ALA A 148 25.19 -17.13 -20.91
CA ALA A 148 25.25 -16.61 -19.55
C ALA A 148 23.87 -16.46 -18.87
N VAL A 149 22.78 -16.48 -19.62
CA VAL A 149 21.41 -16.48 -19.08
C VAL A 149 20.73 -17.84 -19.25
N GLY A 150 21.51 -18.89 -19.51
CA GLY A 150 21.04 -20.26 -19.65
C GLY A 150 20.36 -20.57 -20.99
N GLN A 151 20.54 -19.73 -22.01
CA GLN A 151 20.02 -19.96 -23.36
C GLN A 151 21.08 -20.63 -24.24
N HIS A 152 20.68 -21.62 -25.03
CA HIS A 152 21.56 -22.30 -25.98
C HIS A 152 21.58 -21.57 -27.33
N ARG A 153 22.77 -21.40 -27.92
CA ARG A 153 22.98 -20.76 -29.24
C ARG A 153 22.09 -21.32 -30.35
N ALA A 154 21.91 -22.65 -30.39
CA ALA A 154 21.14 -23.33 -31.44
C ALA A 154 19.61 -23.17 -31.29
N SER A 155 19.14 -22.80 -30.11
CA SER A 155 17.71 -22.70 -29.78
C SER A 155 17.42 -21.42 -29.00
N ALA A 156 18.16 -20.34 -29.30
CA ALA A 156 18.02 -19.08 -28.59
C ALA A 156 16.58 -18.58 -28.72
N GLN A 157 15.92 -18.39 -27.58
CA GLN A 157 14.60 -17.77 -27.49
C GLN A 157 14.73 -16.44 -26.75
N GLY A 158 13.73 -15.58 -26.92
CA GLY A 158 13.69 -14.28 -26.26
C GLY A 158 14.55 -13.20 -26.92
N THR A 159 14.89 -12.19 -26.13
CA THR A 159 15.62 -11.00 -26.57
C THR A 159 16.72 -10.67 -25.56
N LEU A 160 17.95 -10.57 -26.05
CA LEU A 160 19.11 -10.11 -25.30
C LEU A 160 19.51 -8.71 -25.78
N PHE A 161 19.50 -7.75 -24.87
CA PHE A 161 20.14 -6.46 -25.04
C PHE A 161 21.56 -6.50 -24.48
N ARG A 162 22.49 -5.87 -25.19
CA ARG A 162 23.87 -5.67 -24.77
C ARG A 162 24.21 -4.19 -24.89
N PHE A 163 24.65 -3.59 -23.80
CA PHE A 163 25.00 -2.18 -23.72
C PHE A 163 26.45 -2.03 -23.29
N PRO A 164 27.42 -1.99 -24.22
CA PRO A 164 28.82 -1.75 -23.91
C PRO A 164 28.99 -0.44 -23.14
N LEU A 165 29.61 -0.49 -21.98
CA LEU A 165 29.76 0.66 -21.10
C LEU A 165 30.70 1.69 -21.73
N ARG A 166 30.29 2.96 -21.69
CA ARG A 166 31.09 4.07 -22.19
C ARG A 166 32.39 4.17 -21.40
N ARG A 167 33.52 4.12 -22.12
CA ARG A 167 34.87 4.20 -21.55
C ARG A 167 35.55 5.55 -21.76
N GLN A 168 35.07 6.32 -22.72
CA GLN A 168 35.58 7.64 -23.08
C GLN A 168 34.37 8.56 -23.35
N PRO A 169 34.46 9.87 -23.07
CA PRO A 169 33.40 10.82 -23.41
C PRO A 169 33.03 10.72 -24.90
N SER A 170 31.73 10.83 -25.20
CA SER A 170 31.19 10.82 -26.56
C SER A 170 30.40 12.11 -26.82
N GLU A 171 29.95 12.31 -28.07
CA GLU A 171 29.05 13.42 -28.35
C GLU A 171 27.71 13.22 -27.64
N ILE A 172 27.26 11.98 -27.43
CA ILE A 172 26.02 11.67 -26.70
C ILE A 172 26.10 12.06 -25.21
N ALA A 173 27.18 11.71 -24.50
CA ALA A 173 27.34 12.07 -23.09
C ALA A 173 28.82 12.14 -22.65
N ALA A 174 29.13 13.14 -21.82
CA ALA A 174 30.48 13.33 -21.28
C ALA A 174 30.88 12.32 -20.19
N GLY A 175 29.89 11.71 -19.50
CA GLY A 175 30.11 10.82 -18.36
C GLY A 175 30.57 9.42 -18.78
N VAL A 176 31.70 8.97 -18.21
CA VAL A 176 32.20 7.59 -18.34
C VAL A 176 31.45 6.67 -17.37
N SER A 177 31.13 5.46 -17.82
CA SER A 177 30.35 4.47 -17.08
C SER A 177 31.25 3.56 -16.25
N ASP A 178 31.16 3.65 -14.92
CA ASP A 178 31.88 2.77 -14.00
C ASP A 178 31.07 1.48 -13.72
N PRO A 179 31.62 0.27 -14.03
CA PRO A 179 30.95 -0.99 -13.75
C PRO A 179 30.55 -1.18 -12.28
N GLU A 180 31.35 -0.72 -11.32
CA GLU A 180 31.05 -0.90 -9.89
C GLU A 180 29.88 -0.01 -9.47
N ARG A 181 29.88 1.25 -9.87
CA ARG A 181 28.74 2.16 -9.68
C ARG A 181 27.43 1.59 -10.24
N ILE A 182 27.46 0.98 -11.43
CA ILE A 182 26.25 0.41 -12.03
C ILE A 182 25.81 -0.87 -11.28
N CYS A 183 26.75 -1.73 -10.89
CA CYS A 183 26.42 -2.88 -10.02
C CYS A 183 25.74 -2.42 -8.73
N ASN A 184 26.27 -1.39 -8.07
CA ASN A 184 25.68 -0.82 -6.86
C ASN A 184 24.29 -0.24 -7.14
N LEU A 185 24.11 0.50 -8.24
CA LEU A 185 22.80 1.06 -8.62
C LEU A 185 21.75 -0.03 -8.84
N ILE A 186 22.12 -1.15 -9.47
CA ILE A 186 21.19 -2.26 -9.71
C ILE A 186 20.92 -3.06 -8.43
N GLN A 187 21.91 -3.20 -7.55
CA GLN A 187 21.69 -3.78 -6.23
C GLN A 187 20.74 -2.90 -5.40
N THR A 188 20.88 -1.58 -5.45
CA THR A 188 19.90 -0.65 -4.87
C THR A 188 18.54 -0.78 -5.55
N PHE A 189 18.47 -0.95 -6.86
CA PHE A 189 17.19 -1.23 -7.52
C PHE A 189 16.55 -2.52 -7.00
N LEU A 190 17.31 -3.58 -6.73
CA LEU A 190 16.77 -4.82 -6.16
C LEU A 190 16.16 -4.64 -4.77
N THR A 191 16.53 -3.61 -4.00
CA THR A 191 15.87 -3.35 -2.71
C THR A 191 14.48 -2.73 -2.90
N GLU A 192 14.22 -2.02 -4.01
CA GLU A 192 12.91 -1.44 -4.34
C GLU A 192 12.10 -2.25 -5.36
N ALA A 193 12.75 -3.18 -6.09
CA ALA A 193 12.14 -4.08 -7.07
C ALA A 193 10.97 -4.92 -6.54
N PRO A 194 10.91 -5.35 -5.25
CA PRO A 194 9.73 -5.97 -4.66
C PRO A 194 8.46 -5.18 -4.95
N LEU A 195 8.49 -3.87 -4.76
CA LEU A 195 7.33 -3.00 -5.00
C LEU A 195 6.97 -2.92 -6.48
N ALA A 196 7.97 -2.90 -7.37
CA ALA A 196 7.73 -2.89 -8.81
C ALA A 196 6.98 -4.15 -9.26
N LEU A 197 7.43 -5.33 -8.81
CA LEU A 197 6.86 -6.61 -9.20
C LEU A 197 5.40 -6.79 -8.79
N LEU A 198 4.94 -6.12 -7.71
CA LEU A 198 3.53 -6.15 -7.28
C LEU A 198 2.56 -5.66 -8.36
N PHE A 199 3.02 -4.74 -9.21
CA PHE A 199 2.18 -4.08 -10.21
C PHE A 199 2.46 -4.53 -11.65
N LEU A 200 3.46 -5.40 -11.86
CA LEU A 200 3.80 -5.90 -13.17
C LEU A 200 2.93 -7.11 -13.56
N ARG A 201 2.33 -7.04 -14.75
CA ARG A 201 1.38 -8.06 -15.23
C ARG A 201 2.04 -9.32 -15.79
N HIS A 202 3.18 -9.15 -16.44
CA HIS A 202 3.84 -10.22 -17.20
C HIS A 202 5.20 -10.62 -16.63
N VAL A 203 5.89 -9.71 -15.94
CA VAL A 203 7.19 -9.98 -15.33
C VAL A 203 6.97 -10.62 -13.97
N ARG A 204 7.36 -11.89 -13.83
CA ARG A 204 7.21 -12.67 -12.59
C ARG A 204 8.52 -12.98 -11.89
N ARG A 205 9.64 -12.90 -12.60
CA ARG A 205 10.95 -13.18 -12.05
C ARG A 205 11.96 -12.15 -12.54
N VAL A 206 12.69 -11.58 -11.60
CA VAL A 206 13.87 -10.75 -11.86
C VAL A 206 15.04 -11.42 -11.15
N ALA A 207 16.14 -11.63 -11.86
CA ALA A 207 17.35 -12.17 -11.25
C ALA A 207 18.54 -11.33 -11.69
N LEU A 208 19.44 -10.98 -10.78
CA LEU A 208 20.67 -10.25 -11.06
C LEU A 208 21.85 -11.19 -10.98
N HIS A 209 22.70 -11.18 -12.00
CA HIS A 209 23.92 -11.97 -12.03
C HIS A 209 25.09 -11.04 -12.28
N ARG A 210 26.21 -11.32 -11.63
CA ARG A 210 27.53 -10.78 -11.96
C ARG A 210 28.29 -11.86 -12.71
N VAL A 211 28.81 -11.53 -13.88
CA VAL A 211 29.65 -12.46 -14.66
C VAL A 211 31.08 -11.96 -14.63
N ALA A 212 31.98 -12.76 -14.08
CA ALA A 212 33.40 -12.48 -13.97
C ALA A 212 34.13 -12.64 -15.33
N PRO A 213 35.35 -12.08 -15.48
CA PRO A 213 36.10 -12.14 -16.73
C PRO A 213 36.45 -13.56 -17.21
N ASP A 214 36.53 -14.51 -16.27
CA ASP A 214 36.76 -15.95 -16.50
C ASP A 214 35.48 -16.72 -16.91
N GLY A 215 34.34 -16.03 -16.97
CA GLY A 215 33.04 -16.60 -17.32
C GLY A 215 32.26 -17.14 -16.12
N VAL A 216 32.83 -17.10 -14.91
CA VAL A 216 32.12 -17.55 -13.70
C VAL A 216 30.95 -16.60 -13.42
N GLN A 217 29.77 -17.17 -13.22
CA GLN A 217 28.57 -16.43 -12.90
C GLN A 217 28.31 -16.49 -11.40
N THR A 218 28.01 -15.35 -10.81
CA THR A 218 27.59 -15.23 -9.42
C THR A 218 26.19 -14.63 -9.40
N LEU A 219 25.22 -15.39 -8.90
CA LEU A 219 23.89 -14.86 -8.61
C LEU A 219 24.01 -13.83 -7.48
N MET A 220 23.55 -12.61 -7.74
CA MET A 220 23.57 -11.51 -6.77
C MET A 220 22.23 -11.37 -6.04
N GLY A 221 21.15 -11.85 -6.65
CA GLY A 221 19.83 -11.84 -6.05
C GLY A 221 18.75 -12.25 -7.05
N THR A 222 17.75 -12.97 -6.57
CA THR A 222 16.52 -13.30 -7.28
C THR A 222 15.33 -12.74 -6.54
N LEU A 223 14.35 -12.28 -7.30
CA LEU A 223 13.04 -11.89 -6.81
C LEU A 223 11.98 -12.55 -7.69
N VAL A 224 11.06 -13.26 -7.05
CA VAL A 224 9.94 -13.95 -7.72
C VAL A 224 8.63 -13.44 -7.15
N ALA A 225 7.71 -13.06 -8.04
CA ALA A 225 6.35 -12.71 -7.74
C ALA A 225 5.41 -13.79 -8.28
N SER A 226 4.70 -14.45 -7.36
CA SER A 226 3.73 -15.51 -7.66
C SER A 226 2.32 -14.96 -7.43
N PRO A 227 1.61 -14.54 -8.48
CA PRO A 227 0.21 -14.11 -8.38
C PRO A 227 -0.71 -15.34 -8.22
N GLU A 228 -1.62 -15.27 -7.27
CA GLU A 228 -2.63 -16.29 -7.04
C GLU A 228 -4.02 -15.65 -6.92
N PRO A 229 -5.09 -16.35 -7.33
CA PRO A 229 -6.45 -15.89 -7.10
C PRO A 229 -6.75 -15.88 -5.60
N LEU A 230 -7.67 -15.01 -5.17
CA LEU A 230 -8.04 -14.94 -3.76
C LEU A 230 -8.85 -16.19 -3.34
N PRO A 231 -8.65 -16.70 -2.10
CA PRO A 231 -9.38 -17.84 -1.57
C PRO A 231 -10.83 -17.51 -1.15
N VAL A 232 -11.24 -16.24 -1.29
CA VAL A 232 -12.55 -15.72 -0.89
C VAL A 232 -13.31 -15.15 -2.08
N PRO A 233 -14.65 -15.14 -2.08
CA PRO A 233 -15.43 -14.44 -3.07
C PRO A 233 -15.09 -12.94 -3.06
N VAL A 234 -14.74 -12.41 -4.22
CA VAL A 234 -14.38 -10.99 -4.40
C VAL A 234 -15.32 -10.32 -5.40
N PRO A 235 -15.64 -9.03 -5.22
CA PRO A 235 -16.46 -8.30 -6.18
C PRO A 235 -15.66 -8.04 -7.45
N SER A 236 -16.21 -8.40 -8.62
CA SER A 236 -15.61 -8.07 -9.92
C SER A 236 -15.79 -6.59 -10.31
N GLY A 237 -16.63 -5.85 -9.59
CA GLY A 237 -16.88 -4.44 -9.82
C GLY A 237 -17.91 -3.85 -8.86
N ALA A 238 -18.07 -2.54 -8.96
CA ALA A 238 -19.09 -1.72 -8.33
C ALA A 238 -19.61 -0.69 -9.34
N GLU A 239 -20.60 0.13 -8.96
CA GLU A 239 -21.15 1.17 -9.84
C GLU A 239 -20.03 2.07 -10.41
N GLY A 240 -19.84 2.05 -11.72
CA GLY A 240 -18.78 2.83 -12.37
C GLY A 240 -17.34 2.35 -12.13
N LEU A 241 -17.13 1.15 -11.60
CA LEU A 241 -15.81 0.62 -11.22
C LEU A 241 -15.66 -0.88 -11.55
N SER A 242 -14.62 -1.25 -12.30
CA SER A 242 -14.19 -2.63 -12.48
C SER A 242 -13.06 -2.95 -11.51
N LEU A 243 -13.05 -4.15 -10.93
CA LEU A 243 -12.07 -4.58 -9.93
C LEU A 243 -11.45 -5.92 -10.30
N GLU A 244 -10.12 -5.99 -10.26
CA GLU A 244 -9.33 -7.20 -10.43
C GLU A 244 -8.48 -7.43 -9.17
N TRP A 245 -8.27 -8.69 -8.79
CA TRP A 245 -7.69 -9.06 -7.51
C TRP A 245 -6.63 -10.14 -7.67
N CYS A 246 -5.54 -10.03 -6.91
CA CYS A 246 -4.61 -11.13 -6.73
C CYS A 246 -3.90 -11.06 -5.38
N LEU A 247 -3.51 -12.23 -4.87
CA LEU A 247 -2.48 -12.33 -3.84
C LEU A 247 -1.13 -12.47 -4.53
N VAL A 248 -0.14 -11.71 -4.11
CA VAL A 248 1.21 -11.78 -4.68
C VAL A 248 2.18 -12.17 -3.57
N ALA A 249 2.72 -13.38 -3.66
CA ALA A 249 3.79 -13.81 -2.78
C ALA A 249 5.14 -13.41 -3.38
N LEU A 250 5.91 -12.60 -2.65
CA LEU A 250 7.25 -12.16 -3.02
C LEU A 250 8.31 -12.99 -2.28
N HIS A 251 9.16 -13.65 -3.06
CA HIS A 251 10.24 -14.51 -2.56
C HIS A 251 11.60 -13.98 -3.00
N GLY A 252 12.51 -13.82 -2.04
CA GLY A 252 13.92 -13.52 -2.27
C GLY A 252 14.82 -14.77 -2.21
N ASP A 253 16.13 -14.60 -2.45
CA ASP A 253 17.12 -15.70 -2.36
C ASP A 253 17.42 -16.13 -0.91
N GLU A 254 17.26 -15.25 0.07
CA GLU A 254 17.40 -15.61 1.49
C GLU A 254 16.11 -16.27 1.94
N GLY A 255 16.16 -17.56 2.32
CA GLY A 255 15.03 -18.43 2.69
C GLY A 255 14.20 -18.01 3.90
N GLY A 256 13.98 -16.71 4.11
CA GLY A 256 12.94 -16.17 4.98
C GLY A 256 11.56 -16.42 4.39
N ALA A 257 10.54 -16.32 5.25
CA ALA A 257 9.15 -16.33 4.82
C ALA A 257 8.94 -15.21 3.80
N GLY A 258 8.43 -15.56 2.62
CA GLY A 258 8.04 -14.58 1.61
C GLY A 258 7.01 -13.60 2.17
N SER A 259 6.97 -12.38 1.62
CA SER A 259 5.91 -11.43 2.00
C SER A 259 4.71 -11.65 1.07
N GLU A 260 3.53 -11.84 1.67
CA GLU A 260 2.28 -11.93 0.92
C GLU A 260 1.59 -10.58 0.85
N TRP A 261 1.14 -10.22 -0.35
CA TRP A 261 0.54 -8.92 -0.63
C TRP A 261 -0.83 -9.10 -1.25
N LEU A 262 -1.82 -8.39 -0.73
CA LEU A 262 -3.10 -8.21 -1.39
C LEU A 262 -2.99 -7.07 -2.39
N VAL A 263 -3.23 -7.37 -3.68
CA VAL A 263 -3.22 -6.39 -4.75
C VAL A 263 -4.61 -6.26 -5.36
N ALA A 264 -5.11 -5.03 -5.42
CA ALA A 264 -6.38 -4.67 -6.05
C ALA A 264 -6.15 -3.69 -7.19
N THR A 265 -6.58 -4.04 -8.39
CA THR A 265 -6.54 -3.16 -9.56
C THR A 265 -7.95 -2.67 -9.86
N GLY A 266 -8.15 -1.35 -9.78
CA GLY A 266 -9.43 -0.71 -10.05
C GLY A 266 -9.40 0.14 -11.31
N ARG A 267 -10.42 0.00 -12.15
CA ARG A 267 -10.59 0.78 -13.38
C ARG A 267 -11.94 1.49 -13.38
N ALA A 268 -11.93 2.81 -13.56
CA ALA A 268 -13.16 3.56 -13.75
C ALA A 268 -13.81 3.17 -15.09
N THR A 269 -15.10 2.82 -15.07
CA THR A 269 -15.87 2.47 -16.27
C THR A 269 -16.77 3.61 -16.76
N GLU A 270 -16.98 4.63 -15.93
CA GLU A 270 -17.73 5.84 -16.29
C GLU A 270 -17.17 7.10 -15.61
N GLY A 271 -17.75 8.25 -15.94
CA GLY A 271 -17.43 9.53 -15.29
C GLY A 271 -16.28 10.32 -15.93
N PRO A 272 -15.82 11.40 -15.28
CA PRO A 272 -14.89 12.37 -15.86
C PRO A 272 -13.51 11.78 -16.16
N ALA A 273 -13.08 10.78 -15.39
CA ALA A 273 -11.80 10.09 -15.62
C ALA A 273 -11.83 9.32 -16.94
N VAL A 274 -12.93 8.65 -17.29
CA VAL A 274 -13.06 7.93 -18.57
C VAL A 274 -13.10 8.90 -19.75
N ALA A 275 -13.86 9.99 -19.63
CA ALA A 275 -13.94 11.01 -20.67
C ALA A 275 -12.57 11.67 -20.94
N LEU A 276 -11.82 12.01 -19.88
CA LEU A 276 -10.48 12.58 -20.01
C LEU A 276 -9.48 11.55 -20.53
N GLY A 277 -9.55 10.30 -20.04
CA GLY A 277 -8.69 9.21 -20.48
C GLY A 277 -8.84 8.91 -21.96
N THR A 278 -10.07 8.90 -22.47
CA THR A 278 -10.34 8.74 -23.91
C THR A 278 -9.67 9.83 -24.75
N ARG A 279 -9.62 11.07 -24.26
CA ARG A 279 -8.94 12.18 -24.94
C ARG A 279 -7.42 12.08 -24.89
N LEU A 280 -6.87 11.62 -23.76
CA LEU A 280 -5.42 11.46 -23.57
C LEU A 280 -4.90 10.12 -24.10
N GLY A 281 -5.80 9.21 -24.49
CA GLY A 281 -5.51 7.82 -24.81
C GLY A 281 -5.10 6.98 -23.60
N CYS A 282 -5.34 7.45 -22.37
CA CYS A 282 -4.96 6.77 -21.13
C CYS A 282 -6.14 5.96 -20.56
N CYS A 283 -5.84 4.89 -19.82
CA CYS A 283 -6.87 4.13 -19.11
C CYS A 283 -6.94 4.60 -17.65
N PRO A 284 -8.13 4.97 -17.12
CA PRO A 284 -8.26 5.43 -15.75
C PRO A 284 -8.23 4.24 -14.79
N GLU A 285 -7.04 3.70 -14.62
CA GLU A 285 -6.75 2.51 -13.84
C GLU A 285 -5.66 2.80 -12.82
N LEU A 286 -5.81 2.22 -11.63
CA LEU A 286 -4.77 2.21 -10.61
C LEU A 286 -4.76 0.87 -9.89
N SER A 287 -3.62 0.53 -9.31
CA SER A 287 -3.43 -0.66 -8.49
C SER A 287 -2.98 -0.27 -7.09
N LEU A 288 -3.54 -0.93 -6.08
CA LEU A 288 -3.18 -0.78 -4.68
C LEU A 288 -2.61 -2.09 -4.16
N ALA A 289 -1.56 -2.03 -3.35
CA ALA A 289 -0.95 -3.20 -2.73
C ALA A 289 -0.78 -2.99 -1.22
N HIS A 290 -1.21 -3.97 -0.43
CA HIS A 290 -1.09 -4.01 1.03
C HIS A 290 -0.46 -5.33 1.47
N PRO A 291 0.56 -5.32 2.35
CA PRO A 291 1.12 -6.56 2.88
C PRO A 291 0.13 -7.17 3.87
N LEU A 292 -0.10 -8.48 3.79
CA LEU A 292 -0.95 -9.17 4.76
C LEU A 292 -0.30 -9.24 6.15
N ASP A 293 1.03 -9.25 6.18
CA ASP A 293 1.83 -9.25 7.39
C ASP A 293 2.74 -8.02 7.49
N GLY A 294 2.69 -7.33 8.62
CA GLY A 294 3.58 -6.22 8.94
C GLY A 294 3.05 -4.83 8.54
N ALA A 295 3.85 -3.80 8.85
CA ALA A 295 3.49 -2.42 8.59
C ALA A 295 3.91 -1.96 7.19
N CYS A 296 3.05 -1.20 6.52
CA CYS A 296 3.33 -0.58 5.24
C CYS A 296 3.43 0.94 5.37
N GLN A 297 4.50 1.53 4.82
CA GLN A 297 4.55 2.97 4.54
C GLN A 297 4.28 3.18 3.07
N GLY A 298 3.04 3.52 2.75
CA GLY A 298 2.53 3.62 1.40
C GLY A 298 3.17 4.72 0.58
N ARG A 299 3.40 4.41 -0.69
CA ARG A 299 4.02 5.29 -1.68
C ARG A 299 3.19 5.36 -2.95
N LEU A 300 3.27 6.50 -3.63
CA LEU A 300 2.78 6.65 -5.00
C LEU A 300 3.90 6.25 -5.98
N CYS A 301 3.55 5.40 -6.94
CA CYS A 301 4.42 4.93 -7.99
C CYS A 301 3.75 5.12 -9.36
N CYS A 302 4.57 5.28 -10.39
CA CYS A 302 4.12 5.52 -11.76
C CYS A 302 4.72 4.41 -12.63
N PHE A 303 4.05 3.25 -12.65
CA PHE A 303 4.51 1.96 -13.23
C PHE A 303 5.75 1.33 -12.60
N LEU A 304 6.82 2.10 -12.37
CA LEU A 304 8.02 1.67 -11.65
C LEU A 304 8.19 2.54 -10.40
N PRO A 305 8.70 1.96 -9.29
CA PRO A 305 9.00 2.74 -8.10
C PRO A 305 10.10 3.75 -8.47
N LEU A 306 9.79 5.02 -8.27
CA LEU A 306 10.81 6.05 -8.17
C LEU A 306 11.49 5.90 -6.81
N PRO A 307 12.77 6.35 -6.67
CA PRO A 307 13.45 6.35 -5.38
C PRO A 307 12.55 6.94 -4.30
N ALA A 308 12.55 6.33 -3.11
CA ALA A 308 11.80 6.85 -1.97
C ALA A 308 12.14 8.34 -1.72
N THR A 309 11.17 9.21 -1.92
CA THR A 309 11.26 10.63 -1.56
C THR A 309 10.11 10.99 -0.62
N GLU A 310 10.28 12.04 0.17
CA GLU A 310 9.18 12.56 1.01
C GLU A 310 7.94 12.92 0.17
N GLU A 311 8.14 13.28 -1.11
CA GLU A 311 7.06 13.64 -2.04
C GLU A 311 6.23 12.44 -2.52
N THR A 312 6.82 11.24 -2.55
CA THR A 312 6.11 10.01 -2.94
C THR A 312 5.44 9.31 -1.75
N ALA A 313 5.77 9.69 -0.51
CA ALA A 313 5.18 9.14 0.69
C ALA A 313 3.74 9.65 0.89
N THR A 314 2.79 8.71 0.98
CA THR A 314 1.37 9.04 1.22
C THR A 314 1.00 8.97 2.70
N GLY A 315 1.75 8.18 3.48
CA GLY A 315 1.39 7.81 4.84
C GLY A 315 0.19 6.87 4.95
N LEU A 316 -0.41 6.45 3.83
CA LEU A 316 -1.40 5.38 3.81
C LEU A 316 -0.70 4.02 3.99
N PRO A 317 -1.33 3.00 4.60
CA PRO A 317 -0.75 1.66 4.69
C PRO A 317 -0.87 0.86 3.37
N VAL A 318 -0.77 1.52 2.21
CA VAL A 318 -0.82 0.86 0.88
C VAL A 318 0.13 1.52 -0.11
N HIS A 319 0.78 0.72 -0.95
CA HIS A 319 1.42 1.26 -2.16
C HIS A 319 0.38 1.43 -3.25
N ALA A 320 0.50 2.50 -4.03
CA ALA A 320 -0.42 2.82 -5.10
C ALA A 320 0.35 3.08 -6.39
N SER A 321 -0.07 2.44 -7.48
CA SER A 321 0.53 2.58 -8.80
C SER A 321 -0.54 2.99 -9.83
N GLY A 322 -0.27 4.03 -10.61
CA GLY A 322 -1.18 4.52 -11.66
C GLY A 322 -0.44 5.12 -12.85
N GLU A 323 -1.16 5.27 -13.97
CA GLU A 323 -0.63 5.95 -15.15
C GLU A 323 -0.63 7.47 -14.92
N GLU A 324 0.55 8.09 -14.92
CA GLU A 324 0.67 9.55 -14.85
C GLU A 324 0.27 10.21 -16.16
N GLY A 325 -0.51 11.29 -16.04
CA GLY A 325 -0.82 12.18 -17.15
C GLY A 325 0.14 13.37 -17.14
N GLU A 326 1.25 13.28 -17.89
CA GLU A 326 2.31 14.30 -17.89
C GLU A 326 1.82 15.72 -18.19
N GLU A 327 0.76 15.88 -18.99
CA GLU A 327 0.28 17.19 -19.46
C GLU A 327 -1.00 17.69 -18.77
N ASP A 328 -1.68 16.88 -17.95
CA ASP A 328 -2.97 17.27 -17.36
C ASP A 328 -3.04 16.94 -15.86
N ALA A 329 -2.76 17.94 -15.02
CA ALA A 329 -2.89 17.83 -13.57
C ALA A 329 -4.28 17.37 -13.10
N ARG A 330 -5.33 17.55 -13.94
CA ARG A 330 -6.68 17.06 -13.64
C ARG A 330 -6.75 15.55 -13.72
N TRP A 331 -5.97 14.90 -14.58
CA TRP A 331 -5.89 13.44 -14.67
C TRP A 331 -5.39 12.84 -13.35
N ASN A 332 -4.24 13.32 -12.87
CA ASN A 332 -3.66 12.85 -11.61
C ASN A 332 -4.60 13.13 -10.43
N ALA A 333 -5.29 14.29 -10.41
CA ALA A 333 -6.28 14.59 -9.39
C ALA A 333 -7.50 13.65 -9.43
N LEU A 334 -7.97 13.26 -10.62
CA LEU A 334 -9.08 12.31 -10.77
C LEU A 334 -8.69 10.90 -10.28
N LEU A 335 -7.50 10.43 -10.64
CA LEU A 335 -7.02 9.13 -10.15
C LEU A 335 -6.84 9.14 -8.62
N LEU A 336 -6.14 10.13 -8.08
CA LEU A 336 -5.80 10.18 -6.66
C LEU A 336 -7.00 10.55 -5.78
N LEU A 337 -7.79 11.56 -6.11
CA LEU A 337 -8.84 12.06 -5.21
C LEU A 337 -10.23 11.45 -5.47
N HIS A 338 -10.40 10.68 -6.53
CA HIS A 338 -11.70 10.05 -6.85
C HIS A 338 -11.61 8.54 -7.03
N LEU A 339 -10.65 8.02 -7.82
CA LEU A 339 -10.56 6.58 -8.05
C LEU A 339 -9.92 5.87 -6.85
N LEU A 340 -8.80 6.36 -6.33
CA LEU A 340 -8.03 5.71 -5.27
C LEU A 340 -8.86 5.45 -4.00
N PRO A 341 -9.61 6.42 -3.43
CA PRO A 341 -10.38 6.18 -2.21
C PRO A 341 -11.45 5.09 -2.38
N ARG A 342 -12.03 4.98 -3.58
CA ARG A 342 -13.04 3.95 -3.90
C ARG A 342 -12.42 2.57 -4.01
N VAL A 343 -11.28 2.43 -4.70
CA VAL A 343 -10.55 1.16 -4.76
C VAL A 343 -10.07 0.75 -3.36
N TYR A 344 -9.65 1.73 -2.56
CA TYR A 344 -9.17 1.52 -1.19
C TYR A 344 -10.25 0.93 -0.28
N SER A 345 -11.49 1.44 -0.33
CA SER A 345 -12.56 0.91 0.52
C SER A 345 -12.94 -0.53 0.16
N HIS A 346 -12.90 -0.88 -1.12
CA HIS A 346 -13.04 -2.27 -1.55
C HIS A 346 -11.87 -3.14 -1.10
N LEU A 347 -10.63 -2.65 -1.18
CA LEU A 347 -9.44 -3.34 -0.70
C LEU A 347 -9.58 -3.67 0.81
N ALA A 348 -10.01 -2.69 1.61
CA ALA A 348 -10.27 -2.89 3.04
C ALA A 348 -11.38 -3.91 3.29
N ALA A 349 -12.49 -3.85 2.54
CA ALA A 349 -13.57 -4.82 2.67
C ALA A 349 -13.12 -6.26 2.33
N VAL A 350 -12.24 -6.43 1.35
CA VAL A 350 -11.69 -7.75 1.01
C VAL A 350 -10.68 -8.21 2.06
N ALA A 351 -9.79 -7.33 2.54
CA ALA A 351 -8.81 -7.67 3.57
C ALA A 351 -9.45 -8.16 4.87
N VAL A 352 -10.54 -7.52 5.33
CA VAL A 352 -11.30 -7.97 6.51
C VAL A 352 -11.95 -9.35 6.28
N ALA A 353 -12.14 -9.77 5.03
CA ALA A 353 -12.65 -11.08 4.67
C ALA A 353 -11.58 -12.18 4.68
N LEU A 354 -10.30 -11.81 4.61
CA LEU A 354 -9.21 -12.77 4.48
C LEU A 354 -8.88 -13.42 5.84
N PRO A 355 -8.72 -14.74 5.90
CA PRO A 355 -8.29 -15.42 7.12
C PRO A 355 -6.89 -14.94 7.54
N GLY A 356 -6.71 -14.63 8.83
CA GLY A 356 -5.40 -14.30 9.39
C GLY A 356 -4.91 -12.87 9.17
N ALA A 357 -5.56 -12.10 8.29
CA ALA A 357 -5.22 -10.69 8.09
C ALA A 357 -5.73 -9.82 9.25
N ASP A 358 -4.92 -8.82 9.66
CA ASP A 358 -5.38 -7.79 10.59
C ASP A 358 -6.43 -6.90 9.89
N ALA A 359 -7.66 -6.97 10.37
CA ALA A 359 -8.79 -6.23 9.82
C ALA A 359 -8.60 -4.70 9.84
N TYR A 360 -7.74 -4.19 10.73
CA TYR A 360 -7.56 -2.76 10.96
C TYR A 360 -6.18 -2.23 10.53
N SER A 361 -5.27 -3.07 10.03
CA SER A 361 -3.94 -2.66 9.55
C SER A 361 -4.02 -1.73 8.32
N LEU A 362 -5.07 -1.87 7.51
CA LEU A 362 -5.36 -1.04 6.35
C LEU A 362 -5.92 0.33 6.69
N TRP A 363 -6.33 0.59 7.92
CA TRP A 363 -6.86 1.90 8.26
C TRP A 363 -5.70 2.90 8.40
N PRO A 364 -5.78 4.08 7.74
CA PRO A 364 -4.76 5.09 7.88
C PRO A 364 -4.72 5.63 9.31
N ASP A 365 -3.57 6.14 9.73
CA ASP A 365 -3.44 6.88 10.98
C ASP A 365 -3.30 8.38 10.69
N PRO A 366 -4.35 9.19 10.88
CA PRO A 366 -4.30 10.62 10.58
C PRO A 366 -3.17 11.38 11.28
N GLU A 367 -2.72 10.94 12.46
CA GLU A 367 -1.61 11.57 13.19
C GLU A 367 -0.25 11.36 12.52
N ARG A 368 -0.11 10.31 11.70
CA ARG A 368 1.11 9.99 10.94
C ARG A 368 1.11 10.58 9.54
N THR A 369 0.06 11.30 9.17
CA THR A 369 -0.08 11.92 7.86
C THR A 369 0.01 13.44 7.96
N PRO A 370 0.47 14.15 6.91
CA PRO A 370 0.49 15.61 6.92
C PRO A 370 -0.90 16.18 7.25
N SER A 371 -0.95 17.17 8.14
CA SER A 371 -2.19 17.78 8.60
C SER A 371 -2.83 18.72 7.56
N SER A 372 -2.12 19.05 6.47
CA SER A 372 -2.63 19.89 5.39
C SER A 372 -2.04 19.50 4.03
N GLY A 373 -2.62 20.02 2.94
CA GLY A 373 -2.16 19.78 1.57
C GLY A 373 -2.89 18.64 0.84
N ARG A 374 -2.33 18.23 -0.31
CA ARG A 374 -2.97 17.24 -1.21
C ARG A 374 -3.10 15.86 -0.56
N ILE A 375 -2.08 15.42 0.17
CA ILE A 375 -2.08 14.14 0.89
C ILE A 375 -3.12 14.13 2.00
N HIS A 376 -3.28 15.22 2.75
CA HIS A 376 -4.36 15.33 3.73
C HIS A 376 -5.75 15.19 3.08
N GLY A 377 -5.96 15.85 1.94
CA GLY A 377 -7.20 15.74 1.17
C GLY A 377 -7.47 14.32 0.65
N LEU A 378 -6.42 13.57 0.30
CA LEU A 378 -6.50 12.16 -0.06
C LEU A 378 -6.91 11.30 1.15
N VAL A 379 -6.19 11.42 2.26
CA VAL A 379 -6.44 10.65 3.49
C VAL A 379 -7.86 10.89 4.01
N SER A 380 -8.31 12.15 4.05
CA SER A 380 -9.69 12.49 4.45
C SER A 380 -10.76 11.79 3.59
N ARG A 381 -10.52 11.67 2.27
CA ARG A 381 -11.43 10.97 1.36
C ARG A 381 -11.38 9.46 1.56
N VAL A 382 -10.20 8.88 1.74
CA VAL A 382 -10.04 7.46 2.09
C VAL A 382 -10.79 7.15 3.39
N CYS A 383 -10.61 7.94 4.44
CA CYS A 383 -11.33 7.78 5.71
C CYS A 383 -12.84 7.86 5.54
N ARG A 384 -13.35 8.75 4.67
CA ARG A 384 -14.78 8.87 4.39
C ARG A 384 -15.33 7.63 3.68
N GLU A 385 -14.62 7.12 2.66
CA GLU A 385 -15.01 5.90 1.96
C GLU A 385 -14.97 4.67 2.88
N LEU A 386 -13.96 4.58 3.75
CA LEU A 386 -13.87 3.52 4.77
C LEU A 386 -15.03 3.60 5.76
N ALA A 387 -15.38 4.79 6.26
CA ALA A 387 -16.49 4.97 7.19
C ALA A 387 -17.86 4.59 6.57
N ALA A 388 -18.01 4.80 5.25
CA ALA A 388 -19.22 4.42 4.51
C ALA A 388 -19.27 2.93 4.16
N ALA A 389 -18.13 2.24 4.14
CA ALA A 389 -18.04 0.82 3.79
C ALA A 389 -18.35 -0.10 4.99
N PRO A 390 -18.86 -1.33 4.74
CA PRO A 390 -19.08 -2.32 5.78
C PRO A 390 -17.77 -3.04 6.13
N VAL A 391 -16.91 -2.35 6.89
CA VAL A 391 -15.54 -2.80 7.22
C VAL A 391 -15.27 -2.92 8.72
N LEU A 392 -16.19 -2.49 9.58
CA LEU A 392 -16.05 -2.62 11.04
C LEU A 392 -16.51 -4.00 11.51
N LEU A 393 -15.75 -4.63 12.40
CA LEU A 393 -16.09 -5.92 12.97
C LEU A 393 -16.98 -5.76 14.21
N PRO A 394 -18.15 -6.41 14.26
CA PRO A 394 -19.00 -6.40 15.45
C PRO A 394 -18.38 -7.22 16.59
N ALA A 395 -18.50 -6.73 17.82
CA ALA A 395 -17.90 -7.33 19.01
C ALA A 395 -18.57 -8.65 19.46
N GLY A 396 -19.77 -8.97 18.94
CA GLY A 396 -20.61 -10.06 19.41
C GLY A 396 -21.22 -10.95 18.33
N GLY A 397 -20.77 -10.86 17.07
CA GLY A 397 -21.44 -11.57 15.98
C GLY A 397 -20.62 -11.74 14.71
N GLN A 398 -21.29 -12.28 13.68
CA GLN A 398 -20.75 -12.38 12.33
C GLN A 398 -21.26 -11.22 11.48
N GLY A 399 -20.52 -10.91 10.41
CA GLY A 399 -20.87 -9.81 9.51
C GLY A 399 -19.98 -8.59 9.72
N ARG A 400 -20.40 -7.46 9.16
CA ARG A 400 -19.62 -6.21 9.14
C ARG A 400 -20.57 -5.03 9.22
N LEU A 401 -20.12 -3.98 9.88
CA LEU A 401 -20.90 -2.78 10.14
C LEU A 401 -20.33 -1.59 9.37
N ARG A 402 -21.21 -0.68 8.96
CA ARG A 402 -20.83 0.67 8.55
C ARG A 402 -20.69 1.56 9.77
N ALA A 403 -19.92 2.65 9.67
CA ALA A 403 -19.71 3.55 10.81
C ALA A 403 -21.00 4.20 11.33
N LEU A 404 -21.98 4.47 10.46
CA LEU A 404 -23.29 5.03 10.84
C LEU A 404 -24.19 4.03 11.58
N GLU A 405 -23.96 2.74 11.37
CA GLU A 405 -24.74 1.67 11.99
C GLU A 405 -24.12 1.26 13.33
N ALA A 406 -22.80 1.31 13.44
CA ALA A 406 -22.05 0.87 14.60
C ALA A 406 -22.19 1.82 15.80
N VAL A 407 -22.25 1.23 16.99
CA VAL A 407 -22.00 1.93 18.26
C VAL A 407 -20.56 1.63 18.65
N LEU A 408 -19.71 2.65 18.77
CA LEU A 408 -18.30 2.45 19.11
C LEU A 408 -18.08 2.53 20.60
N LEU A 409 -17.27 1.61 21.15
CA LEU A 409 -16.82 1.69 22.53
C LEU A 409 -15.67 2.73 22.64
N PRO A 410 -15.84 3.83 23.40
CA PRO A 410 -14.79 4.84 23.51
C PRO A 410 -13.50 4.24 24.09
N ALA A 411 -12.34 4.74 23.64
CA ALA A 411 -11.06 4.36 24.22
C ALA A 411 -10.97 4.73 25.72
N ALA A 412 -11.67 5.80 26.12
CA ALA A 412 -11.75 6.27 27.50
C ALA A 412 -12.71 5.46 28.40
N ALA A 413 -13.19 4.28 27.95
CA ALA A 413 -14.22 3.51 28.66
C ALA A 413 -13.77 2.80 29.97
N GLY A 414 -12.72 3.32 30.62
CA GLY A 414 -12.16 2.77 31.86
C GLY A 414 -11.23 1.59 31.61
N ASP A 415 -11.03 0.78 32.65
CA ASP A 415 -10.19 -0.41 32.61
C ASP A 415 -10.82 -1.57 31.81
N GLU A 416 -10.03 -2.61 31.58
CA GLU A 416 -10.43 -3.80 30.80
C GLU A 416 -11.64 -4.54 31.39
N ALA A 417 -11.86 -4.46 32.71
CA ALA A 417 -13.03 -5.05 33.35
C ALA A 417 -14.32 -4.27 32.99
N THR A 418 -14.22 -2.94 32.98
CA THR A 418 -15.32 -2.05 32.60
C THR A 418 -15.68 -2.20 31.14
N ARG A 419 -14.67 -2.22 30.26
CA ARG A 419 -14.86 -2.44 28.83
C ARG A 419 -15.61 -3.74 28.57
N ARG A 420 -15.15 -4.85 29.16
CA ARG A 420 -15.82 -6.16 29.05
C ARG A 420 -17.25 -6.14 29.58
N ALA A 421 -17.52 -5.44 30.69
CA ALA A 421 -18.87 -5.36 31.25
C ALA A 421 -19.83 -4.56 30.35
N VAL A 422 -19.38 -3.43 29.81
CA VAL A 422 -20.14 -2.63 28.83
C VAL A 422 -20.37 -3.43 27.55
N GLN A 423 -19.32 -4.09 27.04
CA GLN A 423 -19.41 -4.92 25.84
C GLN A 423 -20.44 -6.05 26.03
N ALA A 424 -20.35 -6.80 27.13
CA ALA A 424 -21.26 -7.91 27.41
C ALA A 424 -22.73 -7.46 27.47
N LEU A 425 -23.01 -6.32 28.12
CA LEU A 425 -24.36 -5.75 28.17
C LEU A 425 -24.88 -5.38 26.78
N LEU A 426 -24.11 -4.61 26.01
CA LEU A 426 -24.54 -4.10 24.71
C LEU A 426 -24.73 -5.23 23.70
N VAL A 427 -23.85 -6.23 23.72
CA VAL A 427 -23.97 -7.43 22.89
C VAL A 427 -25.22 -8.24 23.27
N ALA A 428 -25.49 -8.45 24.57
CA ALA A 428 -26.69 -9.15 25.03
C ALA A 428 -27.99 -8.40 24.64
N ALA A 429 -27.95 -7.07 24.63
CA ALA A 429 -29.04 -6.22 24.18
C ALA A 429 -29.20 -6.18 22.65
N GLY A 430 -28.30 -6.80 21.88
CA GLY A 430 -28.33 -6.81 20.42
C GLY A 430 -27.89 -5.50 19.77
N GLU A 431 -27.18 -4.62 20.49
CA GLU A 431 -26.63 -3.39 19.92
C GLU A 431 -25.48 -3.72 18.94
N PRO A 432 -25.35 -2.99 17.82
CA PRO A 432 -24.29 -3.18 16.82
C PRO A 432 -22.96 -2.60 17.33
N LEU A 433 -22.44 -3.15 18.42
CA LEU A 433 -21.21 -2.69 19.06
C LEU A 433 -20.00 -3.07 18.22
N ALA A 434 -19.10 -2.11 17.98
CA ALA A 434 -17.79 -2.36 17.40
C ALA A 434 -16.68 -1.79 18.30
N GLU A 435 -15.62 -2.58 18.48
CA GLU A 435 -14.39 -2.14 19.12
C GLU A 435 -13.31 -1.92 18.08
N VAL A 436 -12.70 -0.75 18.12
CA VAL A 436 -11.73 -0.32 17.13
C VAL A 436 -10.45 0.20 17.81
N PRO A 437 -9.27 -0.05 17.21
CA PRO A 437 -8.02 0.54 17.69
C PRO A 437 -8.01 2.08 17.61
N PRO A 438 -7.10 2.76 18.35
CA PRO A 438 -7.03 4.22 18.39
C PRO A 438 -6.85 4.90 17.02
N HIS A 439 -6.04 4.34 16.12
CA HIS A 439 -5.84 4.93 14.79
C HIS A 439 -7.11 4.86 13.93
N VAL A 440 -7.86 3.77 14.03
CA VAL A 440 -9.16 3.60 13.36
C VAL A 440 -10.16 4.63 13.89
N TRP A 441 -10.19 4.86 15.21
CA TRP A 441 -11.05 5.89 15.81
C TRP A 441 -10.74 7.29 15.24
N ARG A 442 -9.46 7.64 15.13
CA ARG A 442 -9.04 8.91 14.53
C ARG A 442 -9.44 9.01 13.06
N ALA A 443 -9.25 7.92 12.31
CA ALA A 443 -9.65 7.85 10.91
C ALA A 443 -11.17 8.03 10.73
N LEU A 444 -11.98 7.35 11.55
CA LEU A 444 -13.44 7.52 11.57
C LEU A 444 -13.83 8.96 11.90
N THR A 445 -13.21 9.56 12.91
CA THR A 445 -13.44 10.97 13.28
C THR A 445 -13.09 11.93 12.12
N LEU A 446 -12.02 11.66 11.37
CA LEU A 446 -11.64 12.47 10.20
C LEU A 446 -12.61 12.29 9.02
N GLY A 447 -13.05 11.05 8.76
CA GLY A 447 -13.94 10.72 7.66
C GLY A 447 -15.39 11.13 7.90
N MET A 448 -15.83 11.08 9.16
CA MET A 448 -17.20 11.27 9.61
C MET A 448 -17.24 12.04 10.95
N PRO A 449 -16.95 13.35 10.94
CA PRO A 449 -16.87 14.15 12.18
C PRO A 449 -18.22 14.34 12.88
N LYS A 450 -19.33 13.99 12.22
CA LYS A 450 -20.69 14.04 12.78
C LYS A 450 -21.41 12.73 12.49
N GLY A 451 -22.20 12.26 13.45
CA GLY A 451 -23.05 11.07 13.29
C GLY A 451 -22.43 9.76 13.80
N LEU A 452 -21.21 9.80 14.33
CA LEU A 452 -20.62 8.64 15.01
C LEU A 452 -21.39 8.39 16.31
N ARG A 453 -21.89 7.16 16.48
CA ARG A 453 -22.57 6.75 17.72
C ARG A 453 -21.54 6.16 18.67
N GLU A 454 -21.52 6.67 19.88
CA GLU A 454 -20.62 6.19 20.93
C GLU A 454 -21.42 5.53 22.04
N ALA A 455 -20.85 4.47 22.62
CA ALA A 455 -21.38 3.80 23.80
C ALA A 455 -21.18 4.65 25.06
N THR A 456 -21.61 5.90 25.05
CA THR A 456 -21.48 6.84 26.19
C THR A 456 -22.18 6.31 27.44
N ALA A 457 -21.82 6.85 28.61
CA ALA A 457 -22.50 6.57 29.86
C ALA A 457 -24.03 6.73 29.73
N GLY A 458 -24.51 7.79 29.08
CA GLY A 458 -25.93 8.02 28.81
C GLY A 458 -26.59 6.94 27.94
N HIS A 459 -25.93 6.53 26.86
CA HIS A 459 -26.43 5.45 26.01
C HIS A 459 -26.49 4.11 26.76
N VAL A 460 -25.45 3.78 27.54
CA VAL A 460 -25.44 2.56 28.36
C VAL A 460 -26.54 2.59 29.42
N ARG A 461 -26.81 3.75 30.04
CA ARG A 461 -27.97 3.91 30.95
C ARG A 461 -29.29 3.62 30.25
N GLU A 462 -29.47 4.10 29.02
CA GLU A 462 -30.69 3.86 28.24
C GLU A 462 -30.89 2.35 27.97
N VAL A 463 -29.86 1.67 27.48
CA VAL A 463 -29.90 0.21 27.26
C VAL A 463 -30.21 -0.55 28.55
N LEU A 464 -29.59 -0.16 29.67
CA LEU A 464 -29.85 -0.76 30.99
C LEU A 464 -31.30 -0.62 31.45
N ARG A 465 -31.99 0.47 31.11
CA ARG A 465 -33.41 0.63 31.49
C ARG A 465 -34.33 -0.35 30.75
N HIS A 466 -33.98 -0.71 29.52
CA HIS A 466 -34.79 -1.58 28.69
C HIS A 466 -34.44 -3.06 28.87
N HIS A 467 -33.16 -3.39 28.94
CA HIS A 467 -32.67 -4.77 28.97
C HIS A 467 -32.32 -5.26 30.39
N GLY A 468 -32.03 -4.35 31.32
CA GLY A 468 -31.57 -4.68 32.67
C GLY A 468 -30.11 -5.16 32.70
N ALA A 469 -29.66 -5.57 33.89
CA ALA A 469 -28.30 -6.09 34.13
C ALA A 469 -28.32 -7.49 34.78
N ALA A 470 -29.45 -8.20 34.69
CA ALA A 470 -29.68 -9.43 35.45
C ALA A 470 -28.68 -10.55 35.12
N GLU A 471 -28.29 -10.65 33.86
CA GLU A 471 -27.39 -11.69 33.34
C GLU A 471 -25.91 -11.46 33.69
N LEU A 472 -25.55 -10.25 34.15
CA LEU A 472 -24.19 -9.91 34.49
C LEU A 472 -23.84 -10.29 35.93
N PRO A 473 -22.61 -10.79 36.18
CA PRO A 473 -22.12 -11.07 37.53
C PRO A 473 -21.97 -9.77 38.33
N ALA A 474 -21.96 -9.90 39.67
CA ALA A 474 -21.88 -8.76 40.59
C ALA A 474 -20.71 -7.81 40.29
N ALA A 475 -19.52 -8.36 40.01
CA ALA A 475 -18.35 -7.57 39.62
C ALA A 475 -18.59 -6.74 38.34
N GLY A 476 -19.24 -7.33 37.33
CA GLY A 476 -19.60 -6.63 36.09
C GLY A 476 -20.62 -5.52 36.31
N ARG A 477 -21.58 -5.72 37.22
CA ARG A 477 -22.55 -4.66 37.60
C ARG A 477 -21.87 -3.49 38.30
N LEU A 478 -20.89 -3.75 39.17
CA LEU A 478 -20.09 -2.70 39.80
C LEU A 478 -19.25 -1.93 38.78
N SER A 479 -18.64 -2.63 37.81
CA SER A 479 -17.91 -1.97 36.72
C SER A 479 -18.84 -1.12 35.84
N LEU A 480 -20.04 -1.61 35.51
CA LEU A 480 -21.05 -0.83 34.80
C LEU A 480 -21.47 0.41 35.58
N LEU A 481 -21.73 0.28 36.89
CA LEU A 481 -22.08 1.41 37.75
C LEU A 481 -21.00 2.49 37.69
N ARG A 482 -19.72 2.11 37.79
CA ARG A 482 -18.60 3.04 37.68
C ARG A 482 -18.59 3.75 36.32
N TYR A 483 -18.86 3.01 35.24
CA TYR A 483 -18.95 3.58 33.90
C TYR A 483 -20.09 4.60 33.77
N VAL A 484 -21.31 4.18 34.11
CA VAL A 484 -22.51 5.01 33.91
C VAL A 484 -22.62 6.18 34.88
N ALA A 485 -21.91 6.16 36.00
CA ALA A 485 -21.86 7.27 36.94
C ALA A 485 -20.67 8.21 36.69
N GLY A 486 -19.71 7.82 35.84
CA GLY A 486 -18.47 8.57 35.59
C GLY A 486 -18.66 9.92 34.91
N ASP A 487 -19.79 10.15 34.23
CA ASP A 487 -20.11 11.43 33.59
C ASP A 487 -20.72 12.47 34.56
N GLY A 488 -20.96 12.10 35.83
CA GLY A 488 -21.50 12.99 36.85
C GLY A 488 -23.02 13.22 36.75
N CYS A 489 -23.71 12.60 35.79
CA CYS A 489 -25.17 12.72 35.58
C CYS A 489 -25.96 11.83 36.55
N HIS A 490 -25.69 11.94 37.85
CA HIS A 490 -26.21 11.02 38.87
C HIS A 490 -27.74 10.96 38.96
N ALA A 491 -28.44 12.04 38.58
CA ALA A 491 -29.90 12.07 38.54
C ALA A 491 -30.49 11.02 37.56
N GLU A 492 -29.76 10.68 36.51
CA GLU A 492 -30.18 9.69 35.52
C GLU A 492 -29.95 8.25 35.98
N LEU A 493 -29.25 8.02 37.10
CA LEU A 493 -29.10 6.67 37.66
C LEU A 493 -30.41 6.13 38.22
N ARG A 494 -31.39 7.01 38.50
CA ARG A 494 -32.70 6.64 39.03
C ARG A 494 -33.37 5.55 38.20
N GLY A 495 -33.81 4.49 38.88
CA GLY A 495 -34.46 3.33 38.28
C GLY A 495 -33.50 2.26 37.75
N LEU A 496 -32.19 2.49 37.72
CA LEU A 496 -31.23 1.49 37.26
C LEU A 496 -30.93 0.46 38.36
N PRO A 497 -31.04 -0.86 38.12
CA PRO A 497 -30.84 -1.92 39.12
C PRO A 497 -29.35 -2.22 39.36
N LEU A 498 -28.57 -1.20 39.70
CA LEU A 498 -27.11 -1.27 39.86
C LEU A 498 -26.62 -0.86 41.26
N LEU A 499 -27.50 -0.52 42.20
CA LEU A 499 -27.10 -0.11 43.55
C LEU A 499 -26.80 -1.35 44.42
N PRO A 500 -25.55 -1.59 44.84
CA PRO A 500 -25.20 -2.79 45.59
C PRO A 500 -25.63 -2.71 47.06
N ARG A 501 -25.91 -3.87 47.64
CA ARG A 501 -26.24 -4.05 49.06
C ARG A 501 -25.27 -5.02 49.72
N ALA A 502 -25.07 -4.87 51.03
CA ALA A 502 -24.18 -5.71 51.83
C ALA A 502 -24.61 -7.19 51.86
N ASP A 503 -25.87 -7.50 51.55
CA ASP A 503 -26.36 -8.87 51.36
C ASP A 503 -25.98 -9.49 49.99
N GLY A 504 -25.23 -8.76 49.17
CA GLY A 504 -24.80 -9.18 47.82
C GLY A 504 -25.85 -8.95 46.73
N THR A 505 -27.04 -8.44 47.08
CA THR A 505 -28.09 -8.12 46.09
C THR A 505 -27.90 -6.74 45.48
N PHE A 506 -28.59 -6.48 44.38
CA PHE A 506 -28.62 -5.19 43.71
C PHE A 506 -30.05 -4.67 43.64
N VAL A 507 -30.22 -3.38 43.91
CA VAL A 507 -31.53 -2.70 43.87
C VAL A 507 -31.48 -1.50 42.94
N ALA A 508 -32.66 -0.95 42.61
CA ALA A 508 -32.76 0.23 41.78
C ALA A 508 -32.50 1.52 42.57
N PHE A 509 -31.81 2.48 41.95
CA PHE A 509 -31.61 3.80 42.55
C PHE A 509 -32.94 4.56 42.69
N GLY A 510 -33.16 5.20 43.84
CA GLY A 510 -34.31 6.09 44.06
C GLY A 510 -35.67 5.40 44.21
N THR A 511 -35.72 4.09 44.44
CA THR A 511 -36.94 3.37 44.82
C THR A 511 -37.16 3.40 46.33
N ALA A 512 -38.26 4.01 46.78
CA ALA A 512 -38.58 4.15 48.21
C ALA A 512 -38.81 2.81 48.95
N SER A 513 -39.04 1.72 48.22
CA SER A 513 -39.26 0.38 48.76
C SER A 513 -37.97 -0.38 49.12
N ALA A 514 -36.80 0.11 48.73
CA ALA A 514 -35.51 -0.59 48.92
C ALA A 514 -34.40 0.41 49.25
N VAL A 515 -34.50 1.06 50.41
CA VAL A 515 -33.52 2.06 50.87
C VAL A 515 -32.19 1.39 51.19
N VAL A 516 -31.11 1.91 50.62
CA VAL A 516 -29.73 1.50 50.93
C VAL A 516 -29.08 2.55 51.83
N TYR A 517 -28.53 2.09 52.95
CA TYR A 517 -27.96 2.95 53.99
C TYR A 517 -26.44 3.08 53.83
N VAL A 518 -25.95 4.28 54.10
CA VAL A 518 -24.52 4.58 54.16
C VAL A 518 -24.14 4.84 55.61
N ASP A 519 -23.26 4.01 56.17
CA ASP A 519 -22.76 4.18 57.53
C ASP A 519 -21.87 5.43 57.63
N THR A 520 -21.92 6.10 58.78
CA THR A 520 -21.09 7.28 59.07
C THR A 520 -20.34 7.08 60.37
N SER A 521 -19.29 7.87 60.63
CA SER A 521 -18.57 7.83 61.91
C SER A 521 -19.48 8.13 63.11
N GLU A 522 -20.59 8.82 62.88
CA GLU A 522 -21.61 9.14 63.90
C GLU A 522 -22.67 8.04 64.02
N CYS A 523 -22.90 7.25 62.98
CA CYS A 523 -23.86 6.14 62.97
C CYS A 523 -23.25 4.90 62.28
N PRO A 524 -22.40 4.14 63.01
CA PRO A 524 -21.85 2.88 62.53
C PRO A 524 -22.93 1.80 62.37
N ARG A 525 -22.79 0.94 61.34
CA ARG A 525 -23.78 -0.08 60.97
C ARG A 525 -24.04 -1.11 62.07
N GLU A 526 -23.08 -1.31 62.98
CA GLU A 526 -23.15 -2.17 64.17
C GLU A 526 -24.27 -1.75 65.13
N LEU A 527 -24.67 -0.47 65.10
CA LEU A 527 -25.76 0.05 65.91
C LEU A 527 -27.15 -0.34 65.37
N LEU A 528 -27.22 -0.83 64.13
CA LEU A 528 -28.46 -1.16 63.42
C LEU A 528 -28.40 -2.60 62.84
N PRO A 529 -28.26 -3.64 63.69
CA PRO A 529 -28.08 -5.02 63.22
C PRO A 529 -29.28 -5.55 62.39
N GLY A 530 -30.49 -5.05 62.64
CA GLY A 530 -31.69 -5.38 61.86
C GLY A 530 -31.67 -4.85 60.42
N LEU A 531 -30.75 -3.95 60.08
CA LEU A 531 -30.58 -3.37 58.75
C LEU A 531 -29.27 -3.79 58.08
N ALA A 532 -28.51 -4.73 58.66
CA ALA A 532 -27.15 -5.09 58.22
C ALA A 532 -27.05 -5.38 56.71
N GLY A 533 -28.04 -6.09 56.13
CA GLY A 533 -28.08 -6.40 54.69
C GLY A 533 -28.52 -5.24 53.79
N SER A 534 -29.02 -4.14 54.35
CA SER A 534 -29.48 -2.96 53.61
C SER A 534 -28.44 -1.83 53.59
N PHE A 535 -27.25 -2.04 54.15
CA PHE A 535 -26.14 -1.10 54.01
C PHE A 535 -25.41 -1.26 52.68
N LEU A 536 -24.60 -0.27 52.29
CA LEU A 536 -23.58 -0.46 51.26
C LEU A 536 -22.57 -1.55 51.67
N PRO A 537 -22.07 -2.37 50.72
CA PRO A 537 -21.00 -3.32 51.00
C PRO A 537 -19.76 -2.63 51.56
N SER A 538 -19.07 -3.28 52.51
CA SER A 538 -17.87 -2.76 53.16
C SER A 538 -16.58 -2.99 52.36
N ASP A 539 -16.64 -3.83 51.34
CA ASP A 539 -15.54 -4.30 50.51
C ASP A 539 -15.51 -3.63 49.11
N LEU A 540 -16.24 -2.52 48.94
CA LEU A 540 -16.23 -1.76 47.71
C LEU A 540 -14.84 -1.16 47.42
N GLU A 541 -14.50 -1.07 46.14
CA GLU A 541 -13.31 -0.34 45.69
C GLU A 541 -13.37 1.13 46.17
N PRO A 542 -12.27 1.71 46.70
CA PRO A 542 -12.27 3.05 47.29
C PRO A 542 -12.86 4.16 46.38
N GLY A 543 -12.63 4.07 45.06
CA GLY A 543 -13.17 5.04 44.10
C GLY A 543 -14.69 4.97 43.98
N LEU A 544 -15.25 3.76 43.97
CA LEU A 544 -16.69 3.54 43.88
C LEU A 544 -17.41 3.84 45.20
N ASP A 545 -16.79 3.48 46.34
CA ASP A 545 -17.29 3.84 47.67
C ASP A 545 -17.37 5.37 47.84
N SER A 546 -16.31 6.09 47.48
CA SER A 546 -16.27 7.56 47.51
C SER A 546 -17.35 8.18 46.62
N LEU A 547 -17.55 7.63 45.42
CA LEU A 547 -18.59 8.07 44.48
C LEU A 547 -20.00 7.89 45.07
N LEU A 548 -20.32 6.70 45.57
CA LEU A 548 -21.62 6.40 46.17
C LEU A 548 -21.87 7.22 47.43
N ARG A 549 -20.89 7.36 48.32
CA ARG A 549 -21.00 8.24 49.49
C ARG A 549 -21.19 9.70 49.07
N GLY A 550 -20.55 10.14 47.99
CA GLY A 550 -20.73 11.47 47.40
C GLY A 550 -22.14 11.69 46.84
N ILE A 551 -22.73 10.69 46.20
CA ILE A 551 -24.13 10.72 45.73
C ILE A 551 -25.08 10.78 46.94
N ALA A 552 -24.84 9.96 47.98
CA ALA A 552 -25.64 9.90 49.19
C ALA A 552 -25.73 11.26 49.90
N LYS A 553 -24.59 11.97 50.02
CA LYS A 553 -24.51 13.32 50.60
C LYS A 553 -25.35 14.37 49.88
N LYS A 554 -25.64 14.16 48.59
CA LYS A 554 -26.49 15.04 47.77
C LYS A 554 -27.96 14.60 47.78
N GLY A 555 -28.27 13.43 48.34
CA GLY A 555 -29.62 12.91 48.52
C GLY A 555 -30.37 13.56 49.69
N LYS A 556 -31.63 13.17 49.90
CA LYS A 556 -32.42 13.63 51.06
C LYS A 556 -31.92 12.91 52.32
N ARG A 557 -31.55 13.66 53.36
CA ARG A 557 -31.24 13.15 54.71
C ARG A 557 -32.50 12.77 55.48
N TRP A 558 -32.47 11.66 56.22
CA TRP A 558 -33.41 11.41 57.30
C TRP A 558 -32.63 11.24 58.61
N GLY A 559 -32.61 12.28 59.44
CA GLY A 559 -31.75 12.33 60.63
C GLY A 559 -30.26 12.47 60.28
N SER A 560 -29.41 11.62 60.87
CA SER A 560 -27.94 11.58 60.70
C SER A 560 -27.45 10.61 59.62
N LEU A 561 -28.35 10.04 58.81
CA LEU A 561 -28.02 9.09 57.74
C LEU A 561 -28.27 9.74 56.36
N ASP A 562 -27.29 9.58 55.47
CA ASP A 562 -27.37 9.95 54.06
C ASP A 562 -28.01 8.78 53.26
N HIS A 563 -28.90 9.08 52.30
CA HIS A 563 -29.62 8.08 51.49
C HIS A 563 -29.25 8.16 50.01
N LEU A 564 -29.19 6.99 49.35
CA LEU A 564 -28.89 6.80 47.93
C LEU A 564 -30.13 6.60 47.06
#